data_AF-A0ABD3TQE1-F1
#
_entry.id   AF-A0ABD3TQE1-F1
#
_cell.length_a   1.000
_cell.length_b   1.000
_cell.length_c   1.000
_cell.angle_alpha   90.00
_cell.angle_beta   90.00
_cell.angle_gamma   90.00
#
_symmetry.space_group_name_H-M   'P 1'
#
loop_
_entity.id
_entity.type
_entity.pdbx_description
1 polymer ?
#
loop_
_entity_poly.entity_id
_entity_poly.type
_entity_poly.pdbx_seq_one_letter_code
_entity_poly.pdbx_strand_id
1 'polypeptide(L)'
;MSCATSSSSGSEEEDEEMDSYRKGGYHAVRIGDSFADGRYIAQSKLGWGQFSTVWLAYDTQSSKYVALKIQKSAPQFFEAALHEIEVLSAIATGDPSNMKYVIRLVDHFKHAGPNGQHLCMVLEFLGDSLLRLIKYNRYKGLELNKVRKICKCILIALDYLHGELGLIHTDLKPENILLYSTINPSKDPIRSAMTPILERPEGNQNSGIIINSIEKKLKQRARRAIARISERQASMGGVGVIPKPVRCLDGIDMRCKVVDFGSACWADRPIAEEIQTRQYRAPEVILQSGYSFPADMWSFACTAFELATGEMMFTPKTGQGFSEDEDHLASMMELLGKMPRKIATSGARSKDYFDRYGDLKRIRRLKYWSLDRLLVEKYKFSDSEACEFASFLCPILDFQPEKRPTAQQCLQHPWLNMDNQTHDEVMSESNVENINFRLSNLQIKLHK
;
A
#
# COMPACT_ATOMS: atom_id res chain seq x y z
N MET A 1 -27.21 3.91 -18.17
CA MET A 1 -26.09 2.95 -18.06
C MET A 1 -25.86 2.70 -16.58
N SER A 2 -26.26 1.53 -16.09
CA SER A 2 -26.32 1.20 -14.67
C SER A 2 -24.95 0.73 -14.17
N CYS A 3 -24.25 1.57 -13.41
CA CYS A 3 -23.09 1.16 -12.63
C CYS A 3 -23.56 0.30 -11.46
N ALA A 4 -23.24 -0.99 -11.51
CA ALA A 4 -23.47 -1.89 -10.39
C ALA A 4 -22.43 -1.62 -9.30
N THR A 5 -22.95 -1.39 -8.11
CA THR A 5 -22.30 -1.22 -6.82
C THR A 5 -21.34 -2.36 -6.48
N SER A 6 -20.06 -2.06 -6.28
CA SER A 6 -19.13 -2.98 -5.62
C SER A 6 -19.30 -2.87 -4.11
N SER A 7 -20.07 -3.79 -3.52
CA SER A 7 -20.20 -3.90 -2.07
C SER A 7 -18.89 -4.38 -1.45
N SER A 8 -18.33 -3.54 -0.58
CA SER A 8 -17.25 -3.87 0.34
C SER A 8 -17.73 -4.89 1.39
N SER A 9 -17.61 -6.17 1.07
CA SER A 9 -17.61 -7.25 2.05
C SER A 9 -16.30 -8.01 1.96
N GLY A 10 -15.41 -7.76 2.91
CA GLY A 10 -14.15 -8.47 3.04
C GLY A 10 -14.39 -9.95 3.32
N SER A 11 -14.26 -10.80 2.29
CA SER A 11 -13.95 -12.21 2.47
C SER A 11 -13.40 -12.82 1.17
N GLU A 12 -12.21 -13.40 1.31
CA GLU A 12 -11.63 -14.44 0.44
C GLU A 12 -10.88 -13.98 -0.81
N GLU A 13 -9.79 -14.68 -1.13
CA GLU A 13 -9.16 -14.63 -2.45
C GLU A 13 -10.27 -15.02 -3.43
N GLU A 14 -10.99 -14.05 -3.97
CA GLU A 14 -11.82 -14.27 -5.14
C GLU A 14 -10.89 -14.93 -6.16
N ASP A 15 -11.26 -16.11 -6.65
CA ASP A 15 -10.54 -16.72 -7.75
C ASP A 15 -10.97 -15.96 -9.02
N GLU A 16 -10.06 -15.75 -9.95
CA GLU A 16 -10.44 -15.21 -11.26
C GLU A 16 -11.57 -16.03 -11.86
N GLU A 17 -12.66 -15.36 -12.23
CA GLU A 17 -13.72 -16.01 -12.97
C GLU A 17 -13.13 -16.60 -14.26
N MET A 18 -13.26 -17.92 -14.42
CA MET A 18 -12.75 -18.66 -15.58
C MET A 18 -13.24 -18.06 -16.91
N ASP A 19 -14.43 -17.46 -16.89
CA ASP A 19 -15.07 -16.78 -18.02
C ASP A 19 -14.30 -15.53 -18.50
N SER A 20 -13.37 -15.01 -17.69
CA SER A 20 -12.49 -13.90 -18.07
C SER A 20 -11.33 -14.34 -18.97
N TYR A 21 -11.03 -15.64 -19.11
CA TYR A 21 -10.02 -16.18 -20.02
C TYR A 21 -10.60 -16.44 -21.41
N ARG A 22 -11.00 -15.37 -22.09
CA ARG A 22 -11.63 -15.40 -23.42
C ARG A 22 -11.03 -14.34 -24.34
N LYS A 23 -11.43 -14.30 -25.61
CA LYS A 23 -11.06 -13.22 -26.54
C LYS A 23 -11.37 -11.85 -25.93
N GLY A 24 -10.38 -10.95 -25.90
CA GLY A 24 -10.45 -9.65 -25.24
C GLY A 24 -10.20 -9.67 -23.72
N GLY A 25 -10.13 -10.86 -23.11
CA GLY A 25 -9.92 -11.06 -21.68
C GLY A 25 -8.45 -11.33 -21.32
N TYR A 26 -8.23 -12.13 -20.27
CA TYR A 26 -6.89 -12.48 -19.79
C TYR A 26 -6.15 -13.41 -20.76
N HIS A 27 -4.81 -13.37 -20.69
CA HIS A 27 -3.95 -14.36 -21.33
C HIS A 27 -3.72 -15.55 -20.40
N ALA A 28 -3.88 -16.79 -20.90
CA ALA A 28 -3.62 -17.99 -20.12
C ALA A 28 -2.12 -18.32 -20.10
N VAL A 29 -1.49 -18.16 -18.94
CA VAL A 29 -0.05 -18.42 -18.72
C VAL A 29 0.15 -19.72 -17.96
N ARG A 30 1.18 -20.47 -18.34
CA ARG A 30 1.69 -21.66 -17.64
C ARG A 30 3.12 -21.44 -17.18
N ILE A 31 3.52 -22.18 -16.14
CA ILE A 31 4.91 -22.21 -15.69
C ILE A 31 5.79 -22.75 -16.83
N GLY A 32 6.91 -22.07 -17.09
CA GLY A 32 7.82 -22.35 -18.20
C GLY A 32 7.40 -21.72 -19.53
N ASP A 33 6.31 -20.95 -19.58
CA ASP A 33 5.97 -20.19 -20.79
C ASP A 33 7.00 -19.09 -21.05
N SER A 34 7.35 -18.93 -22.32
CA SER A 34 8.36 -17.99 -22.81
C SER A 34 7.72 -16.75 -23.42
N PHE A 35 8.26 -15.59 -23.09
CA PHE A 35 7.85 -14.28 -23.59
C PHE A 35 9.06 -13.51 -24.12
N ALA A 36 8.82 -12.62 -25.09
CA ALA A 36 9.85 -11.83 -25.77
C ALA A 36 11.04 -12.69 -26.24
N ASP A 37 10.75 -13.64 -27.14
CA ASP A 37 11.73 -14.51 -27.80
C ASP A 37 12.66 -15.29 -26.84
N GLY A 38 12.12 -15.80 -25.72
CA GLY A 38 12.91 -16.57 -24.75
C GLY A 38 13.53 -15.75 -23.63
N ARG A 39 13.36 -14.43 -23.63
CA ARG A 39 13.93 -13.58 -22.60
C ARG A 39 13.27 -13.78 -21.23
N TYR A 40 11.94 -13.80 -21.17
CA TYR A 40 11.23 -13.89 -19.90
C TYR A 40 10.50 -15.22 -19.76
N ILE A 41 10.87 -16.02 -18.76
CA ILE A 41 10.28 -17.34 -18.53
C ILE A 41 9.39 -17.31 -17.28
N ALA A 42 8.10 -17.60 -17.43
CA ALA A 42 7.13 -17.56 -16.34
C ALA A 42 7.41 -18.63 -15.27
N GLN A 43 7.41 -18.23 -14.00
CA GLN A 43 7.79 -19.07 -12.85
C GLN A 43 6.60 -19.40 -11.95
N SER A 44 5.86 -18.37 -11.54
CA SER A 44 4.68 -18.52 -10.68
C SER A 44 3.80 -17.28 -10.75
N LYS A 45 2.51 -17.44 -10.52
CA LYS A 45 1.60 -16.29 -10.45
C LYS A 45 1.81 -15.51 -9.14
N LEU A 46 1.95 -14.19 -9.24
CA LEU A 46 2.08 -13.29 -8.08
C LEU A 46 0.73 -12.71 -7.68
N GLY A 47 -0.12 -12.39 -8.65
CA GLY A 47 -1.42 -11.79 -8.38
C GLY A 47 -2.23 -11.57 -9.66
N TRP A 48 -3.39 -10.95 -9.47
CA TRP A 48 -4.29 -10.56 -10.55
C TRP A 48 -5.19 -9.41 -10.09
N GLY A 49 -5.73 -8.68 -11.05
CA GLY A 49 -6.70 -7.62 -10.82
C GLY A 49 -7.60 -7.44 -12.03
N GLN A 50 -8.52 -6.48 -11.97
CA GLN A 50 -9.57 -6.30 -12.98
C GLN A 50 -9.05 -6.20 -14.43
N PHE A 51 -7.82 -5.74 -14.63
CA PHE A 51 -7.25 -5.41 -15.94
C PHE A 51 -6.07 -6.29 -16.37
N SER A 52 -5.42 -6.99 -15.44
CA SER A 52 -4.20 -7.74 -15.73
C SER A 52 -3.98 -8.94 -14.81
N THR A 53 -3.07 -9.81 -15.23
CA THR A 53 -2.44 -10.80 -14.34
C THR A 53 -0.97 -10.44 -14.15
N VAL A 54 -0.40 -10.76 -12.98
CA VAL A 54 1.01 -10.51 -12.66
C VAL A 54 1.70 -11.82 -12.32
N TRP A 55 2.82 -12.07 -12.98
CA TRP A 55 3.60 -13.30 -12.87
C TRP A 55 5.04 -12.99 -12.46
N LEU A 56 5.59 -13.82 -11.59
CA LEU A 56 7.03 -13.91 -11.41
C LEU A 56 7.59 -14.53 -12.69
N ALA A 57 8.56 -13.86 -13.29
CA ALA A 57 9.31 -14.37 -14.43
C ALA A 57 10.81 -14.30 -14.15
N TYR A 58 11.57 -15.12 -14.86
CA TYR A 58 13.03 -15.07 -14.87
C TYR A 58 13.50 -14.42 -16.17
N ASP A 59 14.27 -13.35 -16.08
CA ASP A 59 14.94 -12.70 -17.22
C ASP A 59 16.26 -13.43 -17.51
N THR A 60 16.31 -14.13 -18.63
CA THR A 60 17.46 -14.94 -19.04
C THR A 60 18.66 -14.10 -19.46
N GLN A 61 18.47 -12.83 -19.83
CA GLN A 61 19.57 -11.95 -20.22
C GLN A 61 20.25 -11.31 -19.00
N SER A 62 19.47 -10.85 -18.02
CA SER A 62 20.03 -10.21 -16.82
C SER A 62 20.23 -11.18 -15.65
N SER A 63 19.79 -12.44 -15.79
CA SER A 63 19.81 -13.48 -14.77
C SER A 63 19.11 -13.06 -13.46
N LYS A 64 17.99 -12.34 -13.58
CA LYS A 64 17.22 -11.80 -12.45
C LYS A 64 15.76 -12.18 -12.49
N TYR A 65 15.15 -12.25 -11.33
CA TYR A 65 13.69 -12.35 -11.20
C TYR A 65 13.04 -10.99 -11.43
N VAL A 66 11.94 -10.99 -12.18
CA VAL A 66 11.14 -9.81 -12.55
C VAL A 66 9.65 -10.10 -12.36
N ALA A 67 8.84 -9.05 -12.29
CA ALA A 67 7.40 -9.16 -12.32
C ALA A 67 6.87 -8.83 -13.73
N LEU A 68 6.26 -9.82 -14.39
CA LEU A 68 5.64 -9.70 -15.70
C LEU A 68 4.13 -9.41 -15.52
N LYS A 69 3.72 -8.17 -15.77
CA LYS A 69 2.31 -7.74 -15.78
C LYS A 69 1.76 -7.86 -17.20
N ILE A 70 0.70 -8.65 -17.38
CA ILE A 70 0.09 -8.94 -18.68
C ILE A 70 -1.34 -8.39 -18.70
N GLN A 71 -1.57 -7.39 -19.54
CA GLN A 71 -2.86 -6.72 -19.67
C GLN A 71 -3.89 -7.59 -20.43
N LYS A 72 -5.17 -7.38 -20.17
CA LYS A 72 -6.26 -7.93 -21.00
C LYS A 72 -6.15 -7.41 -22.44
N SER A 73 -6.63 -8.20 -23.40
CA SER A 73 -6.46 -7.90 -24.83
C SER A 73 -7.58 -7.06 -25.47
N ALA A 74 -8.66 -6.75 -24.75
CA ALA A 74 -9.74 -5.94 -25.32
C ALA A 74 -9.25 -4.51 -25.61
N PRO A 75 -9.69 -3.89 -26.74
CA PRO A 75 -9.23 -2.56 -27.15
C PRO A 75 -9.41 -1.48 -26.08
N GLN A 76 -10.50 -1.54 -25.30
CA GLN A 76 -10.79 -0.62 -24.21
C GLN A 76 -9.73 -0.56 -23.09
N PHE A 77 -8.89 -1.59 -22.97
CA PHE A 77 -7.79 -1.62 -21.98
C PHE A 77 -6.45 -1.17 -22.58
N PHE A 78 -6.37 -1.00 -23.90
CA PHE A 78 -5.12 -0.75 -24.60
C PHE A 78 -4.60 0.67 -24.32
N GLU A 79 -5.46 1.68 -24.40
CA GLU A 79 -5.08 3.08 -24.13
C GLU A 79 -4.64 3.27 -22.68
N ALA A 80 -5.38 2.72 -21.71
CA ALA A 80 -5.00 2.76 -20.30
C ALA A 80 -3.66 2.07 -20.03
N ALA A 81 -3.39 0.94 -20.70
CA ALA A 81 -2.11 0.24 -20.58
C ALA A 81 -0.95 1.05 -21.20
N LEU A 82 -1.16 1.72 -22.34
CA LEU A 82 -0.15 2.59 -22.93
C LEU A 82 0.16 3.80 -22.06
N HIS A 83 -0.88 4.42 -21.48
CA HIS A 83 -0.73 5.50 -20.53
C HIS A 83 0.10 5.07 -19.30
N GLU A 84 -0.19 3.89 -18.74
CA GLU A 84 0.60 3.34 -17.64
C GLU A 84 2.08 3.13 -18.05
N ILE A 85 2.34 2.62 -19.26
CA ILE A 85 3.71 2.47 -19.80
C ILE A 85 4.40 3.83 -19.95
N GLU A 86 3.70 4.86 -20.42
CA GLU A 86 4.25 6.22 -20.56
C GLU A 86 4.68 6.79 -19.21
N VAL A 87 3.78 6.72 -18.21
CA VAL A 87 4.06 7.16 -16.84
C VAL A 87 5.26 6.41 -16.26
N LEU A 88 5.24 5.07 -16.34
CA LEU A 88 6.33 4.23 -15.81
C LEU A 88 7.67 4.46 -16.53
N SER A 89 7.63 4.77 -17.84
CA SER A 89 8.84 5.10 -18.61
C SER A 89 9.43 6.44 -18.19
N ALA A 90 8.58 7.44 -17.93
CA ALA A 90 9.02 8.74 -17.40
C ALA A 90 9.69 8.60 -16.03
N ILE A 91 9.08 7.81 -15.14
CA ILE A 91 9.63 7.46 -13.82
C ILE A 91 11.00 6.77 -13.96
N ALA A 92 11.10 5.73 -14.79
CA ALA A 92 12.35 4.98 -14.94
C ALA A 92 13.47 5.84 -15.57
N THR A 93 13.11 6.80 -16.43
CA THR A 93 14.05 7.72 -17.08
C THR A 93 14.57 8.78 -16.11
N GLY A 94 13.70 9.32 -15.24
CA GLY A 94 14.09 10.34 -14.26
C GLY A 94 14.84 9.78 -13.04
N ASP A 95 14.75 8.48 -12.76
CA ASP A 95 15.51 7.82 -11.68
C ASP A 95 16.34 6.63 -12.20
N PRO A 96 17.44 6.88 -12.95
CA PRO A 96 18.29 5.81 -13.44
C PRO A 96 18.95 5.00 -12.30
N SER A 97 19.13 5.64 -11.14
CA SER A 97 19.72 5.05 -9.92
C SER A 97 18.78 4.10 -9.16
N ASN A 98 17.48 4.16 -9.44
CA ASN A 98 16.43 3.38 -8.78
C ASN A 98 16.33 3.62 -7.25
N MET A 99 16.64 4.84 -6.81
CA MET A 99 16.74 5.24 -5.40
C MET A 99 15.55 6.08 -4.90
N LYS A 100 14.58 6.41 -5.76
CA LYS A 100 13.43 7.26 -5.41
C LYS A 100 12.23 6.48 -4.87
N TYR A 101 12.41 5.20 -4.51
CA TYR A 101 11.37 4.36 -3.91
C TYR A 101 10.07 4.23 -4.76
N VAL A 102 10.19 4.32 -6.09
CA VAL A 102 9.11 4.04 -7.04
C VAL A 102 9.47 2.80 -7.85
N ILE A 103 8.47 1.98 -8.19
CA ILE A 103 8.66 0.80 -9.05
C ILE A 103 9.33 1.17 -10.38
N ARG A 104 10.32 0.39 -10.78
CA ARG A 104 10.99 0.55 -12.07
C ARG A 104 10.38 -0.35 -13.15
N LEU A 105 10.03 0.28 -14.28
CA LEU A 105 9.82 -0.44 -15.54
C LEU A 105 11.17 -0.81 -16.15
N VAL A 106 11.33 -2.11 -16.40
CA VAL A 106 12.53 -2.71 -16.99
C VAL A 106 12.37 -2.81 -18.51
N ASP A 107 11.19 -3.22 -18.97
CA ASP A 107 10.90 -3.48 -20.38
C ASP A 107 9.38 -3.48 -20.62
N HIS A 108 8.96 -3.32 -21.87
CA HIS A 108 7.57 -3.53 -22.27
C HIS A 108 7.50 -4.05 -23.71
N PHE A 109 6.54 -4.91 -24.00
CA PHE A 109 6.37 -5.51 -25.33
C PHE A 109 4.92 -5.93 -25.58
N LYS A 110 4.64 -6.33 -26.82
CA LYS A 110 3.36 -6.93 -27.20
C LYS A 110 3.50 -8.44 -27.29
N HIS A 111 2.55 -9.17 -26.73
CA HIS A 111 2.48 -10.63 -26.82
C HIS A 111 1.22 -11.06 -27.54
N ALA A 112 1.35 -11.82 -28.62
CA ALA A 112 0.23 -12.41 -29.34
C ALA A 112 -0.15 -13.75 -28.70
N GLY A 113 -1.35 -13.83 -28.14
CA GLY A 113 -1.90 -15.05 -27.55
C GLY A 113 -3.25 -15.45 -28.18
N PRO A 114 -3.84 -16.58 -27.75
CA PRO A 114 -5.11 -17.07 -28.29
C PRO A 114 -6.27 -16.09 -28.06
N ASN A 115 -6.17 -15.23 -27.04
CA ASN A 115 -7.20 -14.27 -26.67
C ASN A 115 -7.00 -12.88 -27.29
N GLY A 116 -5.96 -12.68 -28.10
CA GLY A 116 -5.65 -11.41 -28.77
C GLY A 116 -4.22 -10.95 -28.51
N GLN A 117 -3.97 -9.66 -28.78
CA GLN A 117 -2.70 -9.02 -28.50
C GLN A 117 -2.74 -8.41 -27.10
N HIS A 118 -1.78 -8.78 -26.26
CA HIS A 118 -1.65 -8.34 -24.88
C HIS A 118 -0.45 -7.41 -24.76
N LEU A 119 -0.63 -6.27 -24.07
CA LEU A 119 0.50 -5.44 -23.65
C LEU A 119 1.10 -6.04 -22.38
N CYS A 120 2.42 -6.21 -22.40
CA CYS A 120 3.20 -6.78 -21.31
C CYS A 120 4.17 -5.72 -20.78
N MET A 121 4.23 -5.59 -19.46
CA MET A 121 5.19 -4.76 -18.74
C MET A 121 6.05 -5.65 -17.87
N VAL A 122 7.36 -5.44 -17.92
CA VAL A 122 8.34 -6.10 -17.08
C VAL A 122 8.78 -5.10 -16.03
N LEU A 123 8.45 -5.37 -14.78
CA LEU A 123 8.78 -4.55 -13.62
C LEU A 123 9.86 -5.26 -12.81
N GLU A 124 10.63 -4.51 -12.02
CA GLU A 124 11.47 -5.14 -11.01
C GLU A 124 10.62 -5.99 -10.06
N PHE A 125 11.19 -7.09 -9.57
CA PHE A 125 10.51 -7.90 -8.55
C PHE A 125 10.52 -7.18 -7.20
N LEU A 126 9.35 -7.10 -6.57
CA LEU A 126 9.16 -6.65 -5.20
C LEU A 126 8.42 -7.73 -4.39
N GLY A 127 8.47 -7.60 -3.08
CA GLY A 127 7.86 -8.51 -2.12
C GLY A 127 6.38 -8.26 -1.86
N ASP A 128 6.00 -8.45 -0.61
CA ASP A 128 4.60 -8.39 -0.18
C ASP A 128 4.10 -6.94 -0.04
N SER A 129 2.80 -6.72 -0.29
CA SER A 129 2.18 -5.41 -0.05
C SER A 129 2.09 -5.07 1.43
N LEU A 130 2.01 -3.78 1.75
CA LEU A 130 1.77 -3.33 3.11
C LEU A 130 0.42 -3.81 3.64
N LEU A 131 -0.61 -3.96 2.79
CA LEU A 131 -1.85 -4.62 3.21
C LEU A 131 -1.60 -6.05 3.70
N ARG A 132 -0.73 -6.81 3.03
CA ARG A 132 -0.36 -8.16 3.45
C ARG A 132 0.43 -8.14 4.75
N LEU A 133 1.26 -7.12 4.99
CA LEU A 133 1.96 -6.90 6.25
C LEU A 133 0.97 -6.63 7.40
N ILE A 134 0.00 -5.72 7.21
CA ILE A 134 -1.06 -5.42 8.19
C ILE A 134 -1.84 -6.71 8.53
N LYS A 135 -2.23 -7.48 7.51
CA LYS A 135 -2.89 -8.80 7.67
C LYS A 135 -2.00 -9.81 8.38
N TYR A 136 -0.71 -9.85 8.07
CA TYR A 136 0.26 -10.74 8.72
C TYR A 136 0.34 -10.45 10.22
N ASN A 137 0.33 -9.16 10.58
CA ASN A 137 0.30 -8.63 11.93
C ASN A 137 -1.10 -8.65 12.58
N ARG A 138 -2.10 -9.26 11.93
CA ARG A 138 -3.47 -9.42 12.43
C ARG A 138 -4.14 -8.07 12.79
N TYR A 139 -3.91 -7.03 11.99
CA TYR A 139 -4.53 -5.72 12.17
C TYR A 139 -4.27 -5.08 13.55
N LYS A 140 -3.14 -5.39 14.19
CA LYS A 140 -2.77 -4.83 15.51
C LYS A 140 -2.04 -3.48 15.45
N GLY A 141 -1.78 -2.97 14.25
CA GLY A 141 -0.89 -1.82 14.06
C GLY A 141 0.60 -2.18 14.21
N LEU A 142 1.45 -1.44 13.52
CA LEU A 142 2.91 -1.56 13.59
C LEU A 142 3.46 -0.59 14.63
N GLU A 143 4.58 -0.95 15.24
CA GLU A 143 5.36 -0.01 16.07
C GLU A 143 5.73 1.25 15.27
N LEU A 144 5.66 2.42 15.91
CA LEU A 144 5.88 3.71 15.24
C LEU A 144 7.25 3.82 14.55
N ASN A 145 8.30 3.19 15.07
CA ASN A 145 9.61 3.15 14.40
C ASN A 145 9.54 2.46 13.02
N LYS A 146 8.76 1.40 12.90
CA LYS A 146 8.52 0.70 11.62
C LYS A 146 7.67 1.58 10.70
N VAL A 147 6.64 2.24 11.23
CA VAL A 147 5.79 3.20 10.49
C VAL A 147 6.62 4.37 9.94
N ARG A 148 7.49 4.98 10.75
CA ARG A 148 8.39 6.08 10.34
C ARG A 148 9.27 5.70 9.15
N LYS A 149 9.86 4.50 9.17
CA LYS A 149 10.70 3.98 8.06
C LYS A 149 9.92 3.84 6.76
N ILE A 150 8.71 3.28 6.83
CA ILE A 150 7.81 3.16 5.69
C ILE A 150 7.41 4.55 5.19
N CYS A 151 6.99 5.45 6.08
CA CYS A 151 6.61 6.81 5.75
C CYS A 151 7.73 7.59 5.04
N LYS A 152 8.99 7.45 5.48
CA LYS A 152 10.15 8.04 4.78
C LYS A 152 10.25 7.56 3.33
N CYS A 153 10.11 6.26 3.09
CA CYS A 153 10.17 5.71 1.72
C CYS A 153 9.04 6.29 0.85
N ILE A 154 7.81 6.34 1.36
CA ILE A 154 6.66 6.86 0.62
C ILE A 154 6.82 8.36 0.33
N LEU A 155 7.30 9.15 1.30
CA LEU A 155 7.49 10.59 1.12
C LEU A 155 8.61 10.91 0.13
N ILE A 156 9.70 10.14 0.11
CA ILE A 156 10.75 10.31 -0.93
C ILE A 156 10.17 10.01 -2.32
N ALA A 157 9.33 8.98 -2.43
CA ALA A 157 8.62 8.67 -3.68
C ALA A 157 7.67 9.80 -4.10
N LEU A 158 6.85 10.32 -3.18
CA LEU A 158 5.93 11.42 -3.49
C LEU A 158 6.67 12.72 -3.83
N ASP A 159 7.76 13.04 -3.15
CA ASP A 159 8.60 14.20 -3.46
C ASP A 159 9.15 14.13 -4.90
N TYR A 160 9.62 12.96 -5.30
CA TYR A 160 10.06 12.70 -6.66
C TYR A 160 8.93 12.83 -7.69
N LEU A 161 7.79 12.16 -7.44
CA LEU A 161 6.65 12.19 -8.35
C LEU A 161 6.09 13.61 -8.52
N HIS A 162 5.90 14.33 -7.41
CA HIS A 162 5.27 15.65 -7.39
C HIS A 162 6.25 16.75 -7.86
N GLY A 163 7.44 16.79 -7.25
CA GLY A 163 8.40 17.88 -7.42
C GLY A 163 9.25 17.77 -8.67
N GLU A 164 9.64 16.56 -9.06
CA GLU A 164 10.53 16.35 -10.22
C GLU A 164 9.76 15.98 -11.50
N LEU A 165 8.66 15.21 -11.41
CA LEU A 165 7.93 14.72 -12.58
C LEU A 165 6.57 15.39 -12.85
N GLY A 166 6.00 16.09 -11.87
CA GLY A 166 4.66 16.66 -11.98
C GLY A 166 3.55 15.61 -12.11
N LEU A 167 3.76 14.42 -11.56
CA LEU A 167 2.81 13.30 -11.54
C LEU A 167 2.01 13.27 -10.24
N ILE A 168 0.75 12.87 -10.33
CA ILE A 168 -0.12 12.56 -9.19
C ILE A 168 -0.41 11.06 -9.25
N HIS A 169 -0.22 10.35 -8.14
CA HIS A 169 -0.43 8.90 -8.07
C HIS A 169 -1.92 8.53 -8.09
N THR A 170 -2.75 9.33 -7.41
CA THR A 170 -4.22 9.27 -7.36
C THR A 170 -4.84 8.05 -6.67
N ASP A 171 -4.09 6.97 -6.40
CA ASP A 171 -4.61 5.80 -5.68
C ASP A 171 -3.61 5.22 -4.64
N LEU A 172 -3.04 6.09 -3.81
CA LEU A 172 -2.08 5.67 -2.79
C LEU A 172 -2.79 4.97 -1.61
N LYS A 173 -2.39 3.73 -1.32
CA LYS A 173 -2.96 2.87 -0.28
C LYS A 173 -2.02 1.69 0.03
N PRO A 174 -2.19 0.95 1.15
CA PRO A 174 -1.30 -0.16 1.52
C PRO A 174 -1.17 -1.28 0.47
N GLU A 175 -2.15 -1.47 -0.42
CA GLU A 175 -2.09 -2.41 -1.53
C GLU A 175 -1.07 -2.01 -2.59
N ASN A 176 -0.92 -0.70 -2.82
CA ASN A 176 -0.11 -0.09 -3.86
C ASN A 176 1.28 0.33 -3.33
N ILE A 177 1.71 -0.27 -2.22
CA ILE A 177 3.04 -0.09 -1.66
C ILE A 177 3.59 -1.48 -1.32
N LEU A 178 4.70 -1.86 -1.97
CA LEU A 178 5.30 -3.18 -1.81
C LEU A 178 6.64 -3.10 -1.08
N LEU A 179 6.88 -4.05 -0.18
CA LEU A 179 8.18 -4.23 0.46
C LEU A 179 9.23 -4.69 -0.57
N TYR A 180 10.51 -4.42 -0.31
CA TYR A 180 11.60 -4.91 -1.18
C TYR A 180 11.72 -6.43 -1.19
N SER A 181 11.29 -7.09 -0.11
CA SER A 181 11.35 -8.54 0.04
C SER A 181 10.05 -9.09 0.61
N THR A 182 9.83 -10.39 0.40
CA THR A 182 8.64 -11.04 0.96
C THR A 182 8.77 -11.16 2.49
N ILE A 183 7.64 -11.11 3.18
CA ILE A 183 7.53 -11.26 4.64
C ILE A 183 8.05 -12.63 5.07
N ASN A 184 7.80 -13.68 4.28
CA ASN A 184 8.37 -15.00 4.51
C ASN A 184 9.60 -15.21 3.61
N PRO A 185 10.83 -15.19 4.15
CA PRO A 185 12.06 -15.35 3.37
C PRO A 185 12.08 -16.62 2.50
N SER A 186 11.42 -17.69 2.94
CA SER A 186 11.37 -18.97 2.21
C SER A 186 10.52 -18.91 0.93
N LYS A 187 9.74 -17.84 0.75
CA LYS A 187 8.92 -17.60 -0.46
C LYS A 187 9.53 -16.52 -1.36
N ASP A 188 10.61 -15.91 -0.92
CA ASP A 188 11.32 -14.90 -1.68
C ASP A 188 12.22 -15.59 -2.72
N PRO A 189 12.01 -15.39 -4.03
CA PRO A 189 12.80 -16.09 -5.04
C PRO A 189 14.29 -15.73 -4.97
N ILE A 190 14.63 -14.53 -4.50
CA ILE A 190 16.02 -14.06 -4.35
C ILE A 190 16.61 -14.62 -3.07
N ARG A 191 15.93 -14.46 -1.93
CA ARG A 191 16.48 -14.86 -0.62
C ARG A 191 16.47 -16.38 -0.39
N SER A 192 15.58 -17.11 -1.05
CA SER A 192 15.55 -18.58 -0.99
C SER A 192 16.50 -19.26 -1.98
N ALA A 193 17.22 -18.49 -2.81
CA ALA A 193 18.05 -19.00 -3.90
C ALA A 193 17.28 -19.98 -4.80
N MET A 194 16.04 -19.64 -5.13
CA MET A 194 15.19 -20.47 -5.97
C MET A 194 15.88 -20.69 -7.32
N THR A 195 15.94 -21.94 -7.77
CA THR A 195 16.43 -22.25 -9.11
C THR A 195 15.34 -21.92 -10.13
N PRO A 196 15.62 -21.11 -11.16
CA PRO A 196 14.63 -20.78 -12.18
C PRO A 196 14.27 -22.02 -13.00
N ILE A 197 12.99 -22.18 -13.28
CA ILE A 197 12.46 -23.18 -14.20
C ILE A 197 12.65 -22.62 -15.61
N LEU A 198 13.62 -23.17 -16.35
CA LEU A 198 13.96 -22.71 -17.71
C LEU A 198 13.23 -23.49 -18.80
N GLU A 199 12.88 -24.75 -18.52
CA GLU A 199 12.16 -25.63 -19.44
C GLU A 199 10.80 -26.01 -18.85
N ARG A 200 9.83 -26.27 -19.74
CA ARG A 200 8.53 -26.80 -19.31
C ARG A 200 8.74 -28.18 -18.69
N PRO A 201 8.24 -28.43 -17.47
CA PRO A 201 8.32 -29.77 -16.87
C PRO A 201 7.70 -30.82 -17.81
N GLU A 202 8.46 -31.84 -18.20
CA GLU A 202 7.96 -32.93 -19.05
C GLU A 202 6.93 -33.76 -18.26
N GLY A 203 5.67 -33.74 -18.71
CA GLY A 203 4.59 -34.48 -18.08
C GLY A 203 3.23 -33.86 -18.37
N ASN A 204 2.50 -34.47 -19.31
CA ASN A 204 1.14 -34.10 -19.64
C ASN A 204 0.23 -34.36 -18.43
N GLN A 205 -0.41 -33.33 -17.88
CA GLN A 205 -1.85 -33.36 -17.58
C GLN A 205 -2.34 -32.02 -17.03
N ASN A 206 -3.36 -31.47 -17.70
CA ASN A 206 -4.28 -30.42 -17.22
C ASN A 206 -4.95 -30.76 -15.85
N SER A 207 -4.63 -31.90 -15.26
CA SER A 207 -5.00 -32.33 -13.92
C SER A 207 -4.11 -31.70 -12.83
N GLY A 208 -2.85 -31.32 -13.08
CA GLY A 208 -1.91 -30.92 -12.02
C GLY A 208 -2.19 -29.55 -11.37
N ILE A 209 -2.65 -28.57 -12.15
CA ILE A 209 -3.03 -27.23 -11.62
C ILE A 209 -4.40 -27.31 -10.92
N ILE A 210 -5.32 -28.11 -11.47
CA ILE A 210 -6.64 -28.37 -10.88
C ILE A 210 -6.49 -29.15 -9.59
N ILE A 211 -5.68 -30.22 -9.56
CA ILE A 211 -5.40 -31.01 -8.36
C ILE A 211 -4.61 -30.18 -7.36
N ASN A 212 -3.59 -29.41 -7.73
CA ASN A 212 -2.90 -28.53 -6.77
C ASN A 212 -3.79 -27.42 -6.22
N SER A 213 -4.67 -26.82 -7.04
CA SER A 213 -5.66 -25.83 -6.57
C SER A 213 -6.72 -26.47 -5.68
N ILE A 214 -7.28 -27.61 -6.06
CA ILE A 214 -8.27 -28.38 -5.29
C ILE A 214 -7.66 -28.92 -3.99
N GLU A 215 -6.43 -29.44 -4.02
CA GLU A 215 -5.71 -29.97 -2.87
C GLU A 215 -5.27 -28.84 -1.93
N LYS A 216 -4.87 -27.68 -2.47
CA LYS A 216 -4.62 -26.47 -1.68
C LYS A 216 -5.93 -25.93 -1.08
N LYS A 217 -7.05 -25.96 -1.81
CA LYS A 217 -8.40 -25.65 -1.33
C LYS A 217 -8.87 -26.63 -0.26
N LEU A 218 -8.60 -27.93 -0.40
CA LEU A 218 -8.88 -28.98 0.59
C LEU A 218 -8.03 -28.80 1.85
N LYS A 219 -6.72 -28.55 1.71
CA LYS A 219 -5.81 -28.25 2.83
C LYS A 219 -6.21 -26.94 3.54
N GLN A 220 -6.65 -25.93 2.81
CA GLN A 220 -7.11 -24.66 3.36
C GLN A 220 -8.49 -24.78 4.04
N ARG A 221 -9.44 -25.51 3.44
CA ARG A 221 -10.72 -25.86 4.07
C ARG A 221 -10.51 -26.73 5.31
N ALA A 222 -9.61 -27.71 5.27
CA ALA A 222 -9.24 -28.53 6.42
C ALA A 222 -8.63 -27.69 7.54
N ARG A 223 -7.68 -26.79 7.22
CA ARG A 223 -7.10 -25.84 8.21
C ARG A 223 -8.16 -24.91 8.80
N ARG A 224 -9.10 -24.40 8.00
CA ARG A 224 -10.23 -23.56 8.48
C ARG A 224 -11.23 -24.35 9.31
N ALA A 225 -11.51 -25.60 8.94
CA ALA A 225 -12.36 -26.50 9.71
C ALA A 225 -11.72 -26.82 11.07
N ILE A 226 -10.43 -27.14 11.09
CA ILE A 226 -9.65 -27.36 12.33
C ILE A 226 -9.61 -26.08 13.17
N ALA A 227 -9.41 -24.89 12.57
CA ALA A 227 -9.46 -23.62 13.30
C ALA A 227 -10.84 -23.33 13.90
N ARG A 228 -11.94 -23.59 13.17
CA ARG A 228 -13.32 -23.44 13.67
C ARG A 228 -13.67 -24.47 14.74
N ILE A 229 -13.17 -25.70 14.63
CA ILE A 229 -13.34 -26.74 15.65
C ILE A 229 -12.55 -26.35 16.91
N SER A 230 -11.34 -25.84 16.76
CA SER A 230 -10.51 -25.36 17.86
C SER A 230 -11.10 -24.12 18.55
N GLU A 231 -11.72 -23.20 17.79
CA GLU A 231 -12.47 -22.05 18.33
C GLU A 231 -13.77 -22.47 19.05
N ARG A 232 -14.48 -23.49 18.55
CA ARG A 232 -15.65 -24.08 19.23
C ARG A 232 -15.29 -24.92 20.47
N GLN A 233 -14.12 -25.56 20.49
CA GLN A 233 -13.61 -26.27 21.67
C GLN A 233 -13.12 -25.28 22.74
N ALA A 234 -12.57 -24.13 22.33
CA ALA A 234 -12.23 -23.03 23.25
C ALA A 234 -13.48 -22.39 23.91
N SER A 235 -14.65 -22.38 23.24
CA SER A 235 -15.91 -21.90 23.83
C SER A 235 -16.60 -22.92 24.73
N MET A 236 -16.16 -24.18 24.74
CA MET A 236 -16.73 -25.30 25.50
C MET A 236 -15.70 -25.91 26.46
N GLY A 237 -14.99 -25.04 27.20
CA GLY A 237 -14.22 -25.37 28.41
C GLY A 237 -13.54 -26.74 28.44
N GLY A 238 -12.39 -26.87 27.78
CA GLY A 238 -11.52 -28.04 27.97
C GLY A 238 -10.41 -28.20 26.95
N VAL A 239 -9.17 -28.08 27.43
CA VAL A 239 -7.88 -28.48 26.81
C VAL A 239 -7.23 -27.49 25.82
N GLY A 240 -6.15 -26.86 26.30
CA GLY A 240 -4.93 -26.48 25.55
C GLY A 240 -5.10 -25.79 24.20
N VAL A 241 -5.31 -24.48 24.22
CA VAL A 241 -5.09 -23.64 23.02
C VAL A 241 -3.62 -23.75 22.65
N ILE A 242 -3.30 -24.48 21.58
CA ILE A 242 -1.98 -24.41 20.94
C ILE A 242 -1.76 -22.94 20.59
N PRO A 243 -0.74 -22.25 21.14
CA PRO A 243 -0.49 -20.86 20.80
C PRO A 243 -0.31 -20.77 19.29
N LYS A 244 -1.16 -19.99 18.60
CA LYS A 244 -0.89 -19.65 17.19
C LYS A 244 0.55 -19.12 17.17
N PRO A 245 1.45 -19.66 16.32
CA PRO A 245 2.86 -19.32 16.36
C PRO A 245 3.02 -17.81 16.40
N VAL A 246 3.85 -17.33 17.34
CA VAL A 246 4.16 -15.92 17.49
C VAL A 246 4.74 -15.47 16.16
N ARG A 247 3.98 -14.66 15.43
CA ARG A 247 4.45 -14.03 14.20
C ARG A 247 5.30 -12.86 14.65
N CYS A 248 6.60 -12.93 14.38
CA CYS A 248 7.51 -11.86 14.71
C CYS A 248 7.64 -10.92 13.52
N LEU A 249 7.57 -9.61 13.77
CA LEU A 249 7.90 -8.60 12.76
C LEU A 249 9.41 -8.33 12.68
N ASP A 250 10.18 -8.87 13.63
CA ASP A 250 11.63 -8.70 13.67
C ASP A 250 12.28 -9.37 12.46
N GLY A 251 13.24 -8.67 11.87
CA GLY A 251 13.95 -9.12 10.66
C GLY A 251 13.20 -8.93 9.35
N ILE A 252 11.97 -8.37 9.36
CA ILE A 252 11.33 -7.90 8.13
C ILE A 252 11.92 -6.54 7.75
N ASP A 253 12.45 -6.44 6.52
CA ASP A 253 12.93 -5.18 5.96
C ASP A 253 11.74 -4.26 5.64
N MET A 254 11.72 -3.07 6.24
CA MET A 254 10.64 -2.08 6.08
C MET A 254 10.83 -1.18 4.85
N ARG A 255 11.92 -1.33 4.08
CA ARG A 255 12.06 -0.62 2.81
C ARG A 255 10.97 -1.04 1.85
N CYS A 256 10.30 -0.07 1.25
CA CYS A 256 9.18 -0.28 0.34
C CYS A 256 9.24 0.64 -0.87
N LYS A 257 8.47 0.34 -1.90
CA LYS A 257 8.27 1.21 -3.07
C LYS A 257 6.80 1.43 -3.35
N VAL A 258 6.47 2.60 -3.87
CA VAL A 258 5.16 2.91 -4.44
C VAL A 258 5.03 2.23 -5.81
N VAL A 259 3.89 1.58 -6.04
CA VAL A 259 3.60 0.79 -7.24
C VAL A 259 2.20 1.10 -7.77
N ASP A 260 1.88 0.55 -8.95
CA ASP A 260 0.56 0.64 -9.61
C ASP A 260 0.17 2.06 -10.06
N PHE A 261 0.66 2.42 -11.24
CA PHE A 261 0.45 3.73 -11.86
C PHE A 261 -0.68 3.73 -12.90
N GLY A 262 -1.56 2.72 -12.87
CA GLY A 262 -2.69 2.60 -13.82
C GLY A 262 -3.72 3.73 -13.74
N SER A 263 -3.78 4.43 -12.61
CA SER A 263 -4.67 5.58 -12.37
C SER A 263 -3.92 6.91 -12.27
N ALA A 264 -2.59 6.89 -12.35
CA ALA A 264 -1.77 8.09 -12.18
C ALA A 264 -1.97 9.06 -13.35
N CYS A 265 -1.78 10.35 -13.13
CA CYS A 265 -1.89 11.37 -14.17
C CYS A 265 -0.89 12.51 -13.97
N TRP A 266 -0.57 13.22 -15.04
CA TRP A 266 0.17 14.48 -14.91
C TRP A 266 -0.76 15.57 -14.37
N ALA A 267 -0.24 16.44 -13.51
CA ALA A 267 -1.02 17.49 -12.88
C ALA A 267 -1.63 18.48 -13.88
N ASP A 268 -1.02 18.65 -15.07
CA ASP A 268 -1.51 19.49 -16.16
C ASP A 268 -2.51 18.77 -17.07
N ARG A 269 -2.66 17.45 -16.95
CA ARG A 269 -3.50 16.58 -17.80
C ARG A 269 -4.26 15.55 -16.95
N PRO A 270 -5.19 15.97 -16.08
CA PRO A 270 -6.01 15.06 -15.29
C PRO A 270 -6.91 14.20 -16.18
N ILE A 271 -6.99 12.90 -15.88
CA ILE A 271 -7.72 11.91 -16.71
C ILE A 271 -9.10 11.52 -16.17
N ALA A 272 -9.36 11.80 -14.89
CA ALA A 272 -10.62 11.51 -14.22
C ALA A 272 -10.91 12.54 -13.13
N GLU A 273 -12.19 12.86 -12.89
CA GLU A 273 -12.60 13.70 -11.76
C GLU A 273 -12.72 12.91 -10.46
N GLU A 274 -13.15 11.64 -10.55
CA GLU A 274 -13.22 10.73 -9.41
C GLU A 274 -11.96 9.86 -9.37
N ILE A 275 -11.11 10.17 -8.40
CA ILE A 275 -9.89 9.43 -8.09
C ILE A 275 -9.95 8.86 -6.67
N GLN A 276 -8.89 8.16 -6.26
CA GLN A 276 -8.67 7.56 -4.94
C GLN A 276 -9.68 6.48 -4.57
N THR A 277 -9.15 5.41 -3.97
CA THR A 277 -9.96 4.45 -3.22
C THR A 277 -10.68 5.15 -2.07
N ARG A 278 -11.96 4.79 -1.85
CA ARG A 278 -12.91 5.51 -0.98
C ARG A 278 -12.33 5.90 0.39
N GLN A 279 -11.64 5.00 1.09
CA GLN A 279 -11.14 5.21 2.46
C GLN A 279 -9.92 6.15 2.54
N TYR A 280 -9.26 6.40 1.40
CA TYR A 280 -8.09 7.26 1.28
C TYR A 280 -8.40 8.55 0.50
N ARG A 281 -9.68 8.77 0.17
CA ARG A 281 -10.15 9.85 -0.68
C ARG A 281 -10.18 11.18 0.07
N ALA A 282 -9.60 12.21 -0.55
CA ALA A 282 -9.49 13.55 0.00
C ALA A 282 -10.83 14.33 -0.10
N PRO A 283 -11.09 15.30 0.79
CA PRO A 283 -12.34 16.06 0.80
C PRO A 283 -12.57 16.84 -0.50
N GLU A 284 -11.53 17.40 -1.11
CA GLU A 284 -11.64 18.14 -2.39
C GLU A 284 -12.11 17.26 -3.55
N VAL A 285 -11.79 15.95 -3.52
CA VAL A 285 -12.27 14.97 -4.51
C VAL A 285 -13.74 14.65 -4.26
N ILE A 286 -14.16 14.49 -2.99
CA ILE A 286 -15.57 14.28 -2.64
C ILE A 286 -16.42 15.49 -3.03
N LEU A 287 -15.90 16.70 -2.78
CA LEU A 287 -16.60 17.95 -3.08
C LEU A 287 -16.55 18.33 -4.57
N GLN A 288 -15.65 17.71 -5.34
CA GLN A 288 -15.34 18.08 -6.72
C GLN A 288 -14.96 19.57 -6.83
N SER A 289 -13.97 19.99 -6.04
CA SER A 289 -13.39 21.35 -6.09
C SER A 289 -12.08 21.43 -6.89
N GLY A 290 -11.73 20.36 -7.61
CA GLY A 290 -10.42 20.17 -8.24
C GLY A 290 -9.43 19.49 -7.28
N TYR A 291 -8.46 18.78 -7.84
CA TYR A 291 -7.40 18.10 -7.09
C TYR A 291 -6.03 18.36 -7.70
N SER A 292 -4.98 18.13 -6.91
CA SER A 292 -3.59 18.19 -7.33
C SER A 292 -2.75 17.28 -6.41
N PHE A 293 -1.43 17.49 -6.34
CA PHE A 293 -0.50 16.78 -5.45
C PHE A 293 -0.97 16.60 -4.00
N PRO A 294 -1.66 17.56 -3.34
CA PRO A 294 -2.10 17.40 -1.96
C PRO A 294 -3.13 16.26 -1.76
N ALA A 295 -3.77 15.76 -2.81
CA ALA A 295 -4.66 14.59 -2.73
C ALA A 295 -3.87 13.34 -2.33
N ASP A 296 -2.69 13.10 -2.92
CA ASP A 296 -1.81 11.99 -2.54
C ASP A 296 -1.32 12.14 -1.10
N MET A 297 -1.06 13.37 -0.65
CA MET A 297 -0.66 13.65 0.73
C MET A 297 -1.75 13.27 1.73
N TRP A 298 -3.02 13.49 1.40
CA TRP A 298 -4.15 13.01 2.22
C TRP A 298 -4.17 11.48 2.29
N SER A 299 -4.06 10.80 1.15
CA SER A 299 -4.00 9.33 1.11
C SER A 299 -2.81 8.76 1.87
N PHE A 300 -1.67 9.46 1.84
CA PHE A 300 -0.48 9.13 2.64
C PHE A 300 -0.77 9.18 4.14
N ALA A 301 -1.45 10.23 4.63
CA ALA A 301 -1.81 10.34 6.04
C ALA A 301 -2.78 9.23 6.48
N CYS A 302 -3.78 8.89 5.66
CA CYS A 302 -4.66 7.74 5.90
C CYS A 302 -3.87 6.42 5.96
N THR A 303 -2.92 6.22 5.03
CA THR A 303 -2.05 5.04 4.98
C THR A 303 -1.17 4.94 6.23
N ALA A 304 -0.56 6.04 6.66
CA ALA A 304 0.28 6.08 7.86
C ALA A 304 -0.51 5.70 9.13
N PHE A 305 -1.72 6.23 9.27
CA PHE A 305 -2.62 5.87 10.38
C PHE A 305 -3.00 4.39 10.36
N GLU A 306 -3.33 3.85 9.19
CA GLU A 306 -3.68 2.42 9.07
C GLU A 306 -2.50 1.52 9.41
N LEU A 307 -1.29 1.90 9.02
CA LEU A 307 -0.08 1.18 9.42
C LEU A 307 0.12 1.20 10.93
N ALA A 308 -0.10 2.34 11.58
CA ALA A 308 0.10 2.50 13.01
C ALA A 308 -0.98 1.81 13.87
N THR A 309 -2.21 1.76 13.38
CA THR A 309 -3.37 1.29 14.17
C THR A 309 -3.89 -0.08 13.72
N GLY A 310 -3.59 -0.48 12.49
CA GLY A 310 -4.16 -1.66 11.83
C GLY A 310 -5.58 -1.45 11.30
N GLU A 311 -6.17 -0.26 11.46
CA GLU A 311 -7.52 0.06 11.01
C GLU A 311 -7.51 1.24 10.04
N MET A 312 -8.41 1.22 9.04
CA MET A 312 -8.60 2.33 8.12
C MET A 312 -9.07 3.58 8.90
N MET A 313 -8.50 4.75 8.58
CA MET A 313 -8.83 6.01 9.26
C MET A 313 -10.31 6.39 9.08
N PHE A 314 -10.82 6.24 7.85
CA PHE A 314 -12.21 6.55 7.52
C PHE A 314 -12.87 5.34 6.86
N THR A 315 -13.99 4.88 7.44
CA THR A 315 -14.81 3.79 6.90
C THR A 315 -16.25 4.27 6.74
N PRO A 316 -16.53 5.16 5.77
CA PRO A 316 -17.86 5.73 5.61
C PRO A 316 -18.89 4.66 5.30
N LYS A 317 -20.11 4.87 5.77
CA LYS A 317 -21.24 3.94 5.64
C LYS A 317 -22.44 4.64 5.03
N THR A 318 -23.25 3.87 4.31
CA THR A 318 -24.60 4.32 3.93
C THR A 318 -25.51 4.25 5.15
N GLY A 319 -26.25 5.32 5.44
CA GLY A 319 -27.23 5.36 6.53
C GLY A 319 -28.61 5.84 6.06
N GLN A 320 -29.57 5.85 6.98
CA GLN A 320 -30.91 6.38 6.68
C GLN A 320 -30.85 7.89 6.47
N GLY A 321 -31.06 8.32 5.22
CA GLY A 321 -31.22 9.72 4.88
C GLY A 321 -29.93 10.47 4.52
N PHE A 322 -28.75 9.83 4.57
CA PHE A 322 -27.49 10.41 4.13
C PHE A 322 -26.70 9.45 3.24
N SER A 323 -25.86 10.02 2.37
CA SER A 323 -24.99 9.26 1.46
C SER A 323 -23.68 8.87 2.14
N GLU A 324 -22.97 7.89 1.59
CA GLU A 324 -21.62 7.53 2.07
C GLU A 324 -20.65 8.71 2.01
N ASP A 325 -20.79 9.59 1.03
CA ASP A 325 -19.94 10.78 0.89
C ASP A 325 -20.21 11.80 2.01
N GLU A 326 -21.47 11.95 2.43
CA GLU A 326 -21.82 12.83 3.56
C GLU A 326 -21.33 12.26 4.90
N ASP A 327 -21.44 10.95 5.09
CA ASP A 327 -20.89 10.24 6.26
C ASP A 327 -19.35 10.32 6.30
N HIS A 328 -18.71 10.28 5.12
CA HIS A 328 -17.28 10.44 5.00
C HIS A 328 -16.84 11.83 5.45
N LEU A 329 -17.50 12.88 4.94
CA LEU A 329 -17.25 14.26 5.35
C LEU A 329 -17.53 14.49 6.84
N ALA A 330 -18.59 13.87 7.38
CA ALA A 330 -18.87 13.89 8.82
C ALA A 330 -17.73 13.28 9.63
N SER A 331 -17.24 12.09 9.24
CA SER A 331 -16.14 11.40 9.92
C SER A 331 -14.85 12.24 9.92
N MET A 332 -14.55 12.91 8.80
CA MET A 332 -13.42 13.85 8.72
C MET A 332 -13.60 15.01 9.69
N MET A 333 -14.79 15.59 9.77
CA MET A 333 -15.08 16.72 10.66
C MET A 333 -15.08 16.32 12.15
N GLU A 334 -15.52 15.11 12.49
CA GLU A 334 -15.46 14.57 13.85
C GLU A 334 -14.02 14.44 14.34
N LEU A 335 -13.09 14.04 13.47
CA LEU A 335 -11.68 13.85 13.81
C LEU A 335 -10.87 15.16 13.77
N LEU A 336 -11.09 16.00 12.76
CA LEU A 336 -10.25 17.15 12.42
C LEU A 336 -10.88 18.51 12.79
N GLY A 337 -12.13 18.49 13.26
CA GLY A 337 -12.90 19.70 13.58
C GLY A 337 -13.73 20.21 12.40
N LYS A 338 -14.43 21.32 12.62
CA LYS A 338 -15.36 21.88 11.62
C LYS A 338 -14.61 22.29 10.34
N MET A 339 -15.04 21.76 9.20
CA MET A 339 -14.54 22.18 7.89
C MET A 339 -14.80 23.69 7.69
N PRO A 340 -13.79 24.48 7.27
CA PRO A 340 -13.98 25.90 7.02
C PRO A 340 -15.06 26.14 5.97
N ARG A 341 -15.98 27.07 6.23
CA ARG A 341 -17.13 27.37 5.35
C ARG A 341 -16.72 27.56 3.89
N LYS A 342 -15.63 28.29 3.64
CA LYS A 342 -15.12 28.55 2.28
C LYS A 342 -14.82 27.25 1.53
N ILE A 343 -14.24 26.26 2.21
CA ILE A 343 -13.94 24.94 1.63
C ILE A 343 -15.24 24.15 1.46
N ALA A 344 -16.05 24.06 2.51
CA ALA A 344 -17.31 23.32 2.50
C ALA A 344 -18.27 23.72 1.36
N THR A 345 -18.23 25.00 0.93
CA THR A 345 -19.08 25.53 -0.14
C THR A 345 -18.36 25.77 -1.48
N SER A 346 -17.14 25.27 -1.67
CA SER A 346 -16.32 25.58 -2.86
C SER A 346 -16.50 24.64 -4.05
N GLY A 347 -16.89 23.39 -3.82
CA GLY A 347 -16.91 22.35 -4.84
C GLY A 347 -18.23 22.21 -5.59
N ALA A 348 -18.21 21.58 -6.76
CA ALA A 348 -19.39 21.38 -7.60
C ALA A 348 -20.50 20.58 -6.88
N ARG A 349 -20.11 19.62 -6.01
CA ARG A 349 -21.05 18.81 -5.20
C ARG A 349 -21.25 19.33 -3.78
N SER A 350 -20.66 20.47 -3.39
CA SER A 350 -20.82 21.03 -2.05
C SER A 350 -22.28 21.18 -1.63
N LYS A 351 -23.16 21.56 -2.59
CA LYS A 351 -24.60 21.72 -2.33
C LYS A 351 -25.31 20.41 -2.03
N ASP A 352 -24.73 19.25 -2.32
CA ASP A 352 -25.34 17.97 -2.00
C ASP A 352 -25.21 17.63 -0.51
N TYR A 353 -24.14 18.15 0.13
CA TYR A 353 -23.73 17.80 1.49
C TYR A 353 -23.90 18.94 2.49
N PHE A 354 -23.60 20.17 2.10
CA PHE A 354 -23.53 21.32 3.00
C PHE A 354 -24.63 22.36 2.72
N ASP A 355 -25.07 23.04 3.77
CA ASP A 355 -25.89 24.24 3.67
C ASP A 355 -25.07 25.51 3.39
N ARG A 356 -25.73 26.68 3.35
CA ARG A 356 -25.08 27.97 3.07
C ARG A 356 -24.08 28.42 4.15
N TYR A 357 -24.14 27.83 5.34
CA TYR A 357 -23.28 28.13 6.49
C TYR A 357 -22.08 27.17 6.58
N GLY A 358 -22.06 26.12 5.78
CA GLY A 358 -21.02 25.09 5.78
C GLY A 358 -21.29 23.98 6.78
N ASP A 359 -22.55 23.79 7.18
CA ASP A 359 -22.98 22.70 8.05
C ASP A 359 -23.58 21.55 7.22
N LEU A 360 -23.34 20.30 7.62
CA LEU A 360 -23.87 19.12 6.93
C LEU A 360 -25.40 19.08 7.03
N LYS A 361 -26.06 18.74 5.91
CA LYS A 361 -27.52 18.84 5.78
C LYS A 361 -28.27 17.82 6.62
N ARG A 362 -27.85 16.55 6.57
CA ARG A 362 -28.52 15.43 7.24
C ARG A 362 -27.81 14.99 8.52
N ILE A 363 -26.48 15.04 8.56
CA ILE A 363 -25.70 14.67 9.75
C ILE A 363 -25.44 15.91 10.61
N ARG A 364 -26.40 16.27 11.45
CA ARG A 364 -26.36 17.53 12.23
C ARG A 364 -25.68 17.42 13.60
N ARG A 365 -25.42 16.21 14.08
CA ARG A 365 -24.84 15.94 15.41
C ARG A 365 -23.52 15.19 15.23
N LEU A 366 -22.43 15.93 15.15
CA LEU A 366 -21.07 15.40 15.06
C LEU A 366 -20.52 15.12 16.46
N LYS A 367 -19.86 13.97 16.62
CA LYS A 367 -19.16 13.57 17.85
C LYS A 367 -17.67 13.80 17.68
N TYR A 368 -17.19 14.96 18.14
CA TYR A 368 -15.79 15.31 18.01
C TYR A 368 -14.90 14.43 18.88
N TRP A 369 -13.86 13.86 18.28
CA TRP A 369 -12.84 13.06 18.96
C TRP A 369 -11.50 13.31 18.26
N SER A 370 -10.67 14.18 18.85
CA SER A 370 -9.39 14.55 18.24
C SER A 370 -8.47 13.34 18.08
N LEU A 371 -7.60 13.38 17.06
CA LEU A 371 -6.74 12.26 16.69
C LEU A 371 -5.85 11.78 17.84
N ASP A 372 -5.25 12.69 18.61
CA ASP A 372 -4.43 12.37 19.78
C ASP A 372 -5.23 11.59 20.84
N ARG A 373 -6.44 12.05 21.18
CA ARG A 373 -7.31 11.36 22.14
C ARG A 373 -7.77 10.01 21.63
N LEU A 374 -8.10 9.91 20.35
CA LEU A 374 -8.46 8.65 19.71
C LEU A 374 -7.32 7.62 19.84
N LEU A 375 -6.08 8.05 19.56
CA LEU A 375 -4.89 7.19 19.65
C LEU A 375 -4.65 6.67 21.08
N VAL A 376 -4.80 7.52 22.09
CA VAL A 376 -4.65 7.11 23.51
C VAL A 376 -5.80 6.22 23.95
N GLU A 377 -7.05 6.68 23.78
CA GLU A 377 -8.22 6.05 24.39
C GLU A 377 -8.61 4.74 23.69
N LYS A 378 -8.56 4.71 22.36
CA LYS A 378 -8.94 3.52 21.56
C LYS A 378 -7.75 2.61 21.31
N TYR A 379 -6.64 3.16 20.83
CA TYR A 379 -5.49 2.38 20.35
C TYR A 379 -4.38 2.19 21.38
N LYS A 380 -4.53 2.77 22.59
CA LYS A 380 -3.62 2.59 23.73
C LYS A 380 -2.18 3.04 23.46
N PHE A 381 -2.02 4.05 22.61
CA PHE A 381 -0.76 4.78 22.47
C PHE A 381 -0.46 5.50 23.78
N SER A 382 0.83 5.70 24.10
CA SER A 382 1.19 6.65 25.15
C SER A 382 0.82 8.07 24.74
N ASP A 383 0.57 8.96 25.70
CA ASP A 383 0.25 10.37 25.42
C ASP A 383 1.32 11.05 24.55
N SER A 384 2.60 10.75 24.77
CA SER A 384 3.71 11.30 23.97
C SER A 384 3.64 10.83 22.52
N GLU A 385 3.54 9.51 22.29
CA GLU A 385 3.46 8.95 20.95
C GLU A 385 2.22 9.43 20.19
N ALA A 386 1.08 9.51 20.87
CA ALA A 386 -0.15 10.03 20.30
C ALA A 386 -0.02 11.51 19.91
N CYS A 387 0.55 12.34 20.78
CA CYS A 387 0.77 13.75 20.51
C CYS A 387 1.73 13.97 19.33
N GLU A 388 2.87 13.27 19.33
CA GLU A 388 3.86 13.38 18.26
C GLU A 388 3.32 12.90 16.92
N PHE A 389 2.61 11.77 16.88
CA PHE A 389 2.05 11.24 15.65
C PHE A 389 0.90 12.11 15.12
N ALA A 390 0.03 12.61 16.01
CA ALA A 390 -0.99 13.57 15.63
C ALA A 390 -0.39 14.90 15.14
N SER A 391 0.70 15.37 15.74
CA SER A 391 1.42 16.58 15.30
C SER A 391 1.95 16.45 13.87
N PHE A 392 2.31 15.23 13.46
CA PHE A 392 2.74 14.93 12.11
C PHE A 392 1.57 14.81 11.12
N LEU A 393 0.50 14.09 11.48
CA LEU A 393 -0.60 13.80 10.54
C LEU A 393 -1.59 14.97 10.37
N CYS A 394 -1.93 15.70 11.43
CA CYS A 394 -2.98 16.72 11.37
C CYS A 394 -2.69 17.83 10.33
N PRO A 395 -1.46 18.37 10.18
CA PRO A 395 -1.17 19.33 9.12
C PRO A 395 -1.33 18.76 7.70
N ILE A 396 -1.06 17.47 7.52
CA ILE A 396 -1.23 16.76 6.23
C ILE A 396 -2.72 16.57 5.91
N LEU A 397 -3.57 16.51 6.95
CA LEU A 397 -5.02 16.37 6.85
C LEU A 397 -5.77 17.71 6.87
N ASP A 398 -5.11 18.84 6.56
CA ASP A 398 -5.82 20.12 6.46
C ASP A 398 -6.90 20.06 5.35
N PHE A 399 -8.10 20.58 5.65
CA PHE A 399 -9.19 20.62 4.68
C PHE A 399 -8.88 21.49 3.47
N GLN A 400 -8.00 22.49 3.62
CA GLN A 400 -7.54 23.32 2.54
C GLN A 400 -6.29 22.70 1.89
N PRO A 401 -6.38 22.23 0.62
CA PRO A 401 -5.28 21.50 -0.03
C PRO A 401 -3.96 22.28 -0.04
N GLU A 402 -4.01 23.60 -0.24
CA GLU A 402 -2.82 24.45 -0.36
C GLU A 402 -2.09 24.66 0.99
N LYS A 403 -2.72 24.30 2.11
CA LYS A 403 -2.09 24.35 3.44
C LYS A 403 -1.40 23.05 3.83
N ARG A 404 -1.67 21.96 3.11
CA ARG A 404 -1.02 20.68 3.39
C ARG A 404 0.46 20.81 3.04
N PRO A 405 1.38 20.37 3.91
CA PRO A 405 2.79 20.34 3.57
C PRO A 405 3.04 19.41 2.38
N THR A 406 4.00 19.78 1.55
CA THR A 406 4.54 18.93 0.49
C THR A 406 5.27 17.71 1.09
N ALA A 407 5.53 16.70 0.27
CA ALA A 407 6.31 15.54 0.69
C ALA A 407 7.71 15.93 1.16
N GLN A 408 8.37 16.87 0.47
CA GLN A 408 9.66 17.45 0.88
C GLN A 408 9.62 18.05 2.29
N GLN A 409 8.59 18.85 2.57
CA GLN A 409 8.42 19.48 3.88
C GLN A 409 8.16 18.44 4.97
N CYS A 410 7.35 17.42 4.68
CA CYS A 410 7.11 16.29 5.59
C CYS A 410 8.40 15.55 5.96
N LEU A 411 9.34 15.35 5.01
CA LEU A 411 10.63 14.69 5.27
C LEU A 411 11.49 15.42 6.32
N GLN A 412 11.28 16.73 6.51
CA GLN A 412 11.97 17.52 7.52
C GLN A 412 11.28 17.47 8.90
N HIS A 413 10.11 16.84 9.01
CA HIS A 413 9.35 16.83 10.25
C HIS A 413 10.06 16.03 11.37
N PRO A 414 10.13 16.54 12.62
CA PRO A 414 10.84 15.87 13.72
C PRO A 414 10.41 14.43 13.97
N TRP A 415 9.10 14.14 13.88
CA TRP A 415 8.55 12.80 14.07
C TRP A 415 9.19 11.73 13.18
N LEU A 416 9.59 12.07 11.93
CA LEU A 416 10.30 11.12 11.07
C LEU A 416 11.76 10.94 11.48
N ASN A 417 12.39 11.96 12.06
CA ASN A 417 13.83 12.02 12.29
C ASN A 417 14.26 11.65 13.73
N MET A 418 13.35 11.14 14.55
CA MET A 418 13.63 10.75 15.95
C MET A 418 14.75 9.70 16.10
N ASP A 419 14.93 8.79 15.12
CA ASP A 419 16.01 7.79 15.15
C ASP A 419 17.42 8.40 15.10
N ASN A 420 17.58 9.64 14.62
CA ASN A 420 18.89 10.30 14.61
C ASN A 420 19.29 10.84 16.00
N GLN A 421 18.34 11.10 16.88
CA GLN A 421 18.63 11.69 18.20
C GLN A 421 19.15 10.65 19.19
N THR A 422 18.61 9.43 19.18
CA THR A 422 19.07 8.36 20.08
C THR A 422 20.45 7.82 19.71
N HIS A 423 20.82 7.81 18.42
CA HIS A 423 22.17 7.45 18.01
C HIS A 423 23.22 8.50 18.39
N ASP A 424 22.88 9.80 18.30
CA ASP A 424 23.78 10.88 18.70
C ASP A 424 23.88 11.01 20.23
N GLU A 425 22.81 10.74 20.99
CA GLU A 425 22.85 10.71 22.45
C GLU A 425 23.69 9.55 22.98
N VAL A 426 23.56 8.34 22.42
CA VAL A 426 24.40 7.18 22.80
C VAL A 426 25.87 7.39 22.42
N MET A 427 26.14 8.08 21.30
CA MET A 427 27.51 8.51 20.94
C MET A 427 28.05 9.61 21.87
N SER A 428 27.18 10.46 22.42
CA SER A 428 27.57 11.48 23.40
C SER A 428 27.84 10.87 24.79
N GLU A 429 27.01 9.93 25.26
CA GLU A 429 27.18 9.25 26.54
C GLU A 429 28.39 8.32 26.55
N SER A 430 28.63 7.57 25.47
CA SER A 430 29.84 6.74 25.31
C SER A 430 31.13 7.57 25.24
N ASN A 431 31.07 8.82 24.77
CA ASN A 431 32.20 9.75 24.82
C ASN A 431 32.41 10.31 26.24
N VAL A 432 31.35 10.57 27.00
CA VAL A 432 31.44 11.01 28.41
C VAL A 432 31.99 9.89 29.31
N GLU A 433 31.56 8.64 29.10
CA GLU A 433 32.10 7.47 29.80
C GLU A 433 33.57 7.21 29.47
N ASN A 434 33.98 7.37 28.21
CA ASN A 434 35.39 7.25 27.80
C ASN A 434 36.28 8.35 28.39
N ILE A 435 35.77 9.58 28.57
CA ILE A 435 36.48 10.67 29.24
C ILE A 435 36.63 10.38 30.74
N ASN A 436 35.56 9.92 31.40
CA ASN A 436 35.59 9.55 32.82
C ASN A 436 36.52 8.36 33.11
N PHE A 437 36.58 7.38 32.21
CA PHE A 437 37.54 6.25 32.28
C PHE A 437 39.00 6.69 32.07
N ARG A 438 39.25 7.72 31.24
CA ARG A 438 40.60 8.28 31.08
C ARG A 438 41.05 9.11 32.28
N LEU A 439 40.14 9.81 32.95
CA LEU A 439 40.43 10.61 34.15
C LEU A 439 40.72 9.73 35.37
N SER A 440 40.01 8.62 35.56
CA SER A 440 40.27 7.67 36.66
C SER A 440 41.63 6.97 36.53
N ASN A 441 42.08 6.68 35.31
CA ASN A 441 43.39 6.08 35.04
C ASN A 441 44.58 7.04 35.23
N LEU A 442 44.35 8.36 35.22
CA LEU A 442 45.37 9.37 35.52
C LEU A 442 45.64 9.52 37.03
N GLN A 443 44.64 9.27 37.89
CA GLN A 443 44.82 9.33 39.34
C GLN A 443 45.55 8.12 39.93
N ILE A 444 45.60 6.98 39.23
CA ILE A 444 46.25 5.74 39.72
C ILE A 444 47.77 5.74 39.49
N LYS A 445 48.31 6.66 38.68
CA LYS A 445 49.75 6.71 38.33
C LYS A 445 50.62 7.66 39.17
N LEU A 446 50.10 8.25 40.26
CA LEU A 446 50.85 9.19 41.11
C LEU A 446 51.27 8.66 42.48
N HIS A 447 51.05 7.38 42.78
CA HIS A 447 51.60 6.73 43.97
C HIS A 447 52.20 5.37 43.64
N LYS A 448 53.47 5.36 43.23
CA LYS A 448 54.48 4.35 43.58
C LYS A 448 55.87 4.86 43.25
#